data_AF-T0G850-F1
#
_entry.id   AF-T0G850-F1
#
_cell.length_a   1.000
_cell.length_b   1.000
_cell.length_c   1.000
_cell.angle_alpha   90.00
_cell.angle_beta   90.00
_cell.angle_gamma   90.00
#
_symmetry.space_group_name_H-M   'P 1'
#
loop_
_entity.id
_entity.type
_entity.pdbx_description
1 polymer ?
#
loop_
_entity_poly.entity_id
_entity_poly.type
_entity_poly.pdbx_seq_one_letter_code
_entity_poly.pdbx_strand_id
1 'polypeptide(L)'
;MKRHLAFCLTIALFATVLYSEAPVPPSEEKAKADLHSYWNKKYKGETIESVESGGEPVILEKTDAKGKVVETKYKIPFIVVSKKGSAKTKYEAGANYILSKSNQWNFSEVGIGNVEKLAGGEQSAPAKPKVKEIILKALNDKYTGEYTFSDLKIDDGEFGSSGERFWYRYQGDMKRKATDGSANTCSDSDFTIQKLNPSSDWTVDITSLGRGCY
;
A
#
# COMPACT_ATOMS: atom_id res chain seq x y z
N MET A 1 -93.15 -5.12 -7.96
CA MET A 1 -92.24 -4.07 -8.45
C MET A 1 -90.80 -4.52 -8.22
N LYS A 2 -90.06 -4.82 -9.29
CA LYS A 2 -88.64 -5.23 -9.23
C LYS A 2 -87.78 -4.00 -9.47
N ARG A 3 -86.81 -3.72 -8.58
CA ARG A 3 -85.75 -2.74 -8.81
C ARG A 3 -84.41 -3.47 -8.74
N HIS A 4 -83.77 -3.61 -9.90
CA HIS A 4 -82.39 -4.06 -10.01
C HIS A 4 -81.50 -2.83 -9.82
N LEU A 5 -80.73 -2.79 -8.73
CA LEU A 5 -79.64 -1.84 -8.57
C LEU A 5 -78.37 -2.52 -9.10
N ALA A 6 -77.93 -2.13 -10.28
CA ALA A 6 -76.63 -2.51 -10.81
C ALA A 6 -75.56 -1.66 -10.12
N PHE A 7 -74.74 -2.27 -9.27
CA PHE A 7 -73.57 -1.63 -8.69
C PHE A 7 -72.35 -2.16 -9.45
N CYS A 8 -71.93 -1.44 -10.49
CA CYS A 8 -70.66 -1.68 -11.17
C CYS A 8 -69.52 -1.24 -10.23
N LEU A 9 -68.90 -2.19 -9.54
CA LEU A 9 -67.69 -1.97 -8.77
C LEU A 9 -66.47 -2.11 -9.70
N THR A 10 -66.00 -0.99 -10.26
CA THR A 10 -64.76 -0.94 -11.03
C THR A 10 -63.59 -0.94 -10.03
N ILE A 11 -63.05 -2.14 -9.75
CA ILE A 11 -61.80 -2.29 -9.00
C ILE A 11 -60.65 -1.94 -9.96
N ALA A 12 -60.12 -0.73 -9.86
CA ALA A 12 -58.86 -0.35 -10.49
C ALA A 12 -57.72 -1.07 -9.74
N LEU A 13 -57.24 -2.19 -10.30
CA LEU A 13 -55.95 -2.76 -9.89
C LEU A 13 -54.85 -1.74 -10.26
N PHE A 14 -54.40 -0.97 -9.27
CA PHE A 14 -53.08 -0.35 -9.34
C PHE A 14 -52.05 -1.47 -9.26
N ALA A 15 -51.54 -1.89 -10.43
CA ALA A 15 -50.31 -2.66 -10.52
C ALA A 15 -49.18 -1.74 -10.04
N THR A 16 -48.82 -1.86 -8.76
CA THR A 16 -47.55 -1.34 -8.26
C THR A 16 -46.44 -2.11 -8.98
N VAL A 17 -45.91 -1.51 -10.04
CA VAL A 17 -44.66 -1.94 -10.63
C VAL A 17 -43.61 -1.72 -9.56
N LEU A 18 -43.27 -2.79 -8.84
CA LEU A 18 -42.11 -2.84 -7.97
C LEU A 18 -40.89 -2.68 -8.88
N TYR A 19 -40.44 -1.44 -9.04
CA TYR A 19 -39.09 -1.17 -9.48
C TYR A 19 -38.18 -1.82 -8.44
N SER A 20 -37.61 -2.97 -8.80
CA SER A 20 -36.52 -3.59 -8.05
C SER A 20 -35.36 -2.61 -8.06
N GLU A 21 -35.28 -1.74 -7.06
CA GLU A 21 -34.09 -0.93 -6.82
C GLU A 21 -32.88 -1.86 -6.72
N ALA A 22 -31.78 -1.47 -7.37
CA ALA A 22 -30.53 -2.20 -7.24
C ALA A 22 -30.14 -2.25 -5.75
N PRO A 23 -29.68 -3.39 -5.25
CA PRO A 23 -29.42 -3.57 -3.84
C PRO A 23 -28.26 -2.66 -3.45
N VAL A 24 -28.42 -2.00 -2.31
CA VAL A 24 -27.39 -1.12 -1.77
C VAL A 24 -26.08 -1.92 -1.61
N PRO A 25 -24.94 -1.44 -2.16
CA PRO A 25 -23.66 -2.09 -1.97
C PRO A 25 -23.27 -2.20 -0.48
N PRO A 26 -22.44 -3.18 -0.10
CA PRO A 26 -21.91 -3.30 1.25
C PRO A 26 -21.19 -2.02 1.70
N SER A 27 -21.33 -1.64 2.97
CA SER A 27 -20.62 -0.49 3.52
C SER A 27 -19.13 -0.78 3.74
N GLU A 28 -18.34 0.27 3.95
CA GLU A 28 -16.92 0.15 4.30
C GLU A 28 -16.72 -0.65 5.60
N GLU A 29 -17.59 -0.48 6.60
CA GLU A 29 -17.52 -1.21 7.88
C GLU A 29 -17.73 -2.71 7.67
N LYS A 30 -18.71 -3.08 6.83
CA LYS A 30 -18.92 -4.49 6.46
C LYS A 30 -17.70 -5.05 5.73
N ALA A 31 -17.12 -4.28 4.83
CA ALA A 31 -15.92 -4.68 4.09
C ALA A 31 -14.69 -4.82 4.97
N LYS A 32 -14.50 -3.96 5.98
CA LYS A 32 -13.46 -4.14 7.00
C LYS A 32 -13.66 -5.43 7.79
N ALA A 33 -14.88 -5.72 8.23
CA ALA A 33 -15.18 -6.96 8.97
C ALA A 33 -14.92 -8.22 8.13
N ASP A 34 -15.36 -8.22 6.87
CA ASP A 34 -15.12 -9.33 5.94
C ASP A 34 -13.62 -9.49 5.64
N LEU A 35 -12.89 -8.37 5.48
CA LEU A 35 -11.43 -8.36 5.31
C LEU A 35 -10.72 -8.98 6.52
N HIS A 36 -11.05 -8.56 7.75
CA HIS A 36 -10.46 -9.14 8.97
C HIS A 36 -10.74 -10.65 9.08
N SER A 37 -11.97 -11.08 8.78
CA SER A 37 -12.36 -12.50 8.79
C SER A 37 -11.57 -13.31 7.77
N TYR A 38 -11.41 -12.79 6.55
CA TYR A 38 -10.59 -13.40 5.51
C TYR A 38 -9.11 -13.46 5.90
N TRP A 39 -8.57 -12.36 6.44
CA TRP A 39 -7.16 -12.24 6.81
C TRP A 39 -6.77 -13.26 7.88
N ASN A 40 -7.57 -13.36 8.94
CA ASN A 40 -7.32 -14.31 10.04
C ASN A 40 -7.35 -15.76 9.58
N LYS A 41 -8.13 -16.08 8.52
CA LYS A 41 -8.18 -17.42 7.93
C LYS A 41 -6.98 -17.71 7.03
N LYS A 42 -6.58 -16.73 6.20
CA LYS A 42 -5.53 -16.90 5.18
C LYS A 42 -4.12 -16.73 5.73
N TYR A 43 -3.88 -15.69 6.53
CA TYR A 43 -2.57 -15.30 7.02
C TYR A 43 -2.41 -15.69 8.50
N LYS A 44 -2.35 -17.00 8.76
CA LYS A 44 -2.22 -17.52 10.13
C LYS A 44 -0.95 -17.01 10.81
N GLY A 45 -1.11 -16.51 12.03
CA GLY A 45 -0.01 -15.95 12.83
C GLY A 45 0.34 -14.49 12.47
N GLU A 46 -0.39 -13.87 11.54
CA GLU A 46 -0.32 -12.43 11.31
C GLU A 46 -1.45 -11.71 12.04
N THR A 47 -1.17 -10.49 12.52
CA THR A 47 -2.16 -9.58 13.12
C THR A 47 -2.24 -8.32 12.28
N ILE A 48 -3.45 -7.89 11.91
CA ILE A 48 -3.65 -6.57 11.33
C ILE A 48 -3.45 -5.52 12.42
N GLU A 49 -2.53 -4.57 12.21
CA GLU A 49 -2.31 -3.42 13.08
C GLU A 49 -3.18 -2.22 12.70
N SER A 50 -3.37 -1.98 11.40
CA SER A 50 -4.26 -0.92 10.91
C SER A 50 -4.92 -1.27 9.57
N VAL A 51 -6.10 -0.68 9.35
CA VAL A 51 -6.84 -0.71 8.09
C VAL A 51 -7.35 0.70 7.80
N GLU A 52 -6.85 1.29 6.72
CA GLU A 52 -7.25 2.62 6.25
C GLU A 52 -7.91 2.50 4.87
N SER A 53 -8.75 3.47 4.50
CA SER A 53 -9.30 3.51 3.14
C SER A 53 -8.17 3.66 2.12
N GLY A 54 -8.19 2.82 1.08
CA GLY A 54 -7.25 2.87 -0.03
C GLY A 54 -7.74 3.69 -1.22
N GLY A 55 -8.84 4.43 -1.05
CA GLY A 55 -9.49 5.22 -2.08
C GLY A 55 -11.00 4.99 -2.16
N GLU A 56 -11.62 5.54 -3.19
CA GLU A 56 -13.07 5.42 -3.40
C GLU A 56 -13.47 4.00 -3.83
N PRO A 57 -14.61 3.47 -3.34
CA PRO A 57 -15.17 2.22 -3.84
C PRO A 57 -15.51 2.28 -5.33
N VAL A 58 -15.34 1.15 -6.03
CA VAL A 58 -15.53 1.08 -7.49
C VAL A 58 -16.44 -0.08 -7.86
N ILE A 59 -17.38 0.17 -8.78
CA ILE A 59 -18.16 -0.87 -9.47
C ILE A 59 -17.44 -1.21 -10.78
N LEU A 60 -17.22 -2.50 -11.00
CA LEU A 60 -16.59 -3.06 -12.17
C LEU A 60 -17.59 -3.99 -12.85
N GLU A 61 -17.94 -3.69 -14.09
CA GLU A 61 -18.86 -4.50 -14.88
C GLU A 61 -18.11 -5.23 -15.98
N LYS A 62 -18.35 -6.54 -16.08
CA LYS A 62 -17.88 -7.35 -17.20
C LYS A 62 -19.00 -7.50 -18.20
N THR A 63 -18.74 -7.12 -19.44
CA THR A 63 -19.66 -7.30 -20.56
C THR A 63 -19.26 -8.47 -21.44
N ASP A 64 -20.23 -9.14 -22.05
CA ASP A 64 -19.97 -10.12 -23.11
C ASP A 64 -19.69 -9.45 -24.46
N ALA A 65 -19.38 -10.25 -25.49
CA ALA A 65 -19.11 -9.74 -26.84
C ALA A 65 -20.31 -9.01 -27.49
N LYS A 66 -21.51 -9.12 -26.91
CA LYS A 66 -22.74 -8.44 -27.34
C LYS A 66 -23.02 -7.18 -26.50
N GLY A 67 -22.11 -6.82 -25.58
CA GLY A 67 -22.24 -5.65 -24.71
C GLY A 67 -23.15 -5.86 -23.49
N LYS A 68 -23.62 -7.07 -23.22
CA LYS A 68 -24.47 -7.36 -22.05
C LYS A 68 -23.62 -7.55 -20.81
N VAL A 69 -23.97 -6.87 -19.70
CA VAL A 69 -23.34 -7.09 -18.39
C VAL A 69 -23.62 -8.53 -17.93
N VAL A 70 -22.55 -9.30 -17.73
CA VAL A 70 -22.60 -10.70 -17.27
C VAL A 70 -22.13 -10.86 -15.83
N GLU A 71 -21.41 -9.88 -15.29
CA GLU A 71 -20.95 -9.84 -13.91
C GLU A 71 -20.78 -8.39 -13.46
N THR A 72 -21.26 -8.09 -12.25
CA THR A 72 -21.04 -6.81 -11.58
C THR A 72 -20.27 -7.09 -10.28
N LYS A 73 -19.08 -6.52 -10.18
CA LYS A 73 -18.19 -6.62 -9.02
C LYS A 73 -18.10 -5.26 -8.33
N TYR A 74 -18.16 -5.24 -7.00
CA TYR A 74 -17.93 -4.04 -6.19
C TYR A 74 -16.67 -4.23 -5.37
N LYS A 75 -15.75 -3.27 -5.45
CA LYS A 75 -14.44 -3.30 -4.78
C LYS A 75 -14.33 -2.12 -3.84
N ILE A 76 -14.03 -2.41 -2.57
CA ILE A 76 -13.67 -1.39 -1.57
C ILE A 76 -12.16 -1.52 -1.30
N PRO A 77 -11.33 -0.54 -1.71
CA PRO A 77 -9.88 -0.58 -1.53
C PRO A 77 -9.49 -0.21 -0.08
N PHE A 78 -8.45 -0.86 0.42
CA PHE A 78 -7.88 -0.63 1.75
C PHE A 78 -6.36 -0.61 1.70
N ILE A 79 -5.74 0.16 2.59
CA ILE A 79 -4.34 0.01 2.98
C ILE A 79 -4.33 -0.75 4.31
N VAL A 80 -3.72 -1.94 4.31
CA VAL A 80 -3.65 -2.83 5.47
C VAL A 80 -2.21 -2.92 5.93
N VAL A 81 -1.93 -2.60 7.19
CA VAL A 81 -0.64 -2.91 7.81
C VAL A 81 -0.80 -4.16 8.65
N SER A 82 -0.14 -5.26 8.28
CA SER A 82 -0.06 -6.48 9.07
C SER A 82 1.30 -6.62 9.75
N LYS A 83 1.31 -7.38 10.85
CA LYS A 83 2.51 -7.72 11.61
C LYS A 83 2.60 -9.22 11.80
N LYS A 84 3.81 -9.77 11.65
CA LYS A 84 4.16 -11.16 11.95
C LYS A 84 5.45 -11.19 12.76
N GLY A 85 5.37 -11.50 14.05
CA GLY A 85 6.50 -11.32 14.95
C GLY A 85 6.90 -9.84 15.04
N SER A 86 8.14 -9.48 14.73
CA SER A 86 8.62 -8.09 14.67
C SER A 86 8.46 -7.43 13.29
N ALA A 87 8.21 -8.22 12.24
CA ALA A 87 8.12 -7.73 10.87
C ALA A 87 6.75 -7.10 10.60
N LYS A 88 6.75 -5.94 9.95
CA LYS A 88 5.54 -5.26 9.49
C LYS A 88 5.48 -5.27 7.96
N THR A 89 4.29 -5.39 7.40
CA THR A 89 4.06 -5.36 5.95
C THR A 89 2.81 -4.58 5.65
N LYS A 90 2.92 -3.61 4.75
CA LYS A 90 1.82 -2.81 4.21
C LYS A 90 1.34 -3.45 2.91
N TYR A 91 0.03 -3.61 2.79
CA TYR A 91 -0.63 -4.19 1.63
C TYR A 91 -1.65 -3.19 1.10
N GLU A 92 -1.66 -3.00 -0.21
CA GLU A 92 -2.88 -2.57 -0.88
C GLU A 92 -3.81 -3.78 -1.00
N ALA A 93 -4.98 -3.71 -0.37
CA ALA A 93 -5.97 -4.77 -0.37
C ALA A 93 -7.29 -4.26 -0.95
N GLY A 94 -8.13 -5.16 -1.44
CA GLY A 94 -9.49 -4.82 -1.89
C GLY A 94 -10.49 -5.88 -1.46
N ALA A 95 -11.46 -5.50 -0.65
CA ALA A 95 -12.60 -6.37 -0.35
C ALA A 95 -13.54 -6.37 -1.56
N ASN A 96 -13.75 -7.55 -2.12
CA ASN A 96 -14.44 -7.73 -3.38
C ASN A 96 -15.78 -8.44 -3.18
N TYR A 97 -16.83 -7.89 -3.80
CA TYR A 97 -18.18 -8.42 -3.77
C TYR A 97 -18.68 -8.67 -5.19
N ILE A 98 -19.48 -9.71 -5.38
CA ILE A 98 -20.13 -10.01 -6.65
C ILE A 98 -21.65 -9.91 -6.44
N LEU A 99 -22.32 -9.19 -7.34
CA LEU A 99 -23.78 -9.14 -7.38
C LEU A 99 -24.30 -10.46 -7.95
N SER A 100 -25.04 -11.22 -7.14
CA SER A 100 -25.65 -12.47 -7.58
C SER A 100 -26.86 -12.22 -8.50
N LYS A 101 -27.26 -13.27 -9.21
CA LYS A 101 -28.53 -13.30 -9.97
C LYS A 101 -29.76 -13.11 -9.08
N SER A 102 -29.66 -13.37 -7.77
CA SER A 102 -30.71 -13.12 -6.78
C SER A 102 -30.72 -11.68 -6.26
N ASN A 103 -30.00 -10.76 -6.92
CA ASN A 103 -29.93 -9.35 -6.57
C ASN A 103 -29.35 -9.14 -5.14
N GLN A 104 -28.28 -9.86 -4.81
CA GLN A 104 -27.60 -9.76 -3.51
C GLN A 104 -26.09 -9.66 -3.68
N TRP A 105 -25.47 -8.79 -2.89
CA TRP A 105 -24.02 -8.67 -2.84
C TRP A 105 -23.41 -9.78 -1.98
N ASN A 106 -22.55 -10.58 -2.58
CA ASN A 106 -21.86 -11.68 -1.90
C ASN A 106 -20.37 -11.38 -1.83
N PHE A 107 -19.79 -11.52 -0.63
CA PHE A 107 -18.33 -11.43 -0.47
C PHE A 107 -17.67 -12.53 -1.30
N SER A 108 -16.71 -12.14 -2.12
CA SER A 108 -15.98 -13.04 -3.01
C SER A 108 -14.58 -13.33 -2.46
N GLU A 109 -13.79 -12.28 -2.24
CA GLU A 109 -12.38 -12.41 -1.85
C GLU A 109 -11.80 -11.09 -1.30
N VAL A 110 -10.60 -11.16 -0.73
CA VAL A 110 -9.70 -10.00 -0.63
C VAL A 110 -8.64 -10.12 -1.73
N GLY A 111 -8.66 -9.20 -2.69
CA GLY A 111 -7.58 -9.05 -3.66
C GLY A 111 -6.39 -8.31 -3.04
N ILE A 112 -5.17 -8.73 -3.36
CA ILE A 112 -3.93 -8.08 -2.89
C ILE A 112 -3.25 -7.42 -4.09
N GLY A 113 -2.94 -6.14 -3.96
CA GLY A 113 -2.17 -5.32 -4.89
C GLY A 113 -0.72 -5.22 -4.45
N ASN A 114 -0.19 -4.00 -4.40
CA ASN A 114 1.19 -3.77 -3.98
C ASN A 114 1.43 -4.20 -2.53
N VAL A 115 2.64 -4.70 -2.27
CA VAL A 115 3.10 -5.16 -0.96
C VAL A 115 4.44 -4.50 -0.65
N GLU A 116 4.50 -3.81 0.48
CA GLU A 116 5.65 -3.05 0.94
C GLU A 116 6.04 -3.55 2.33
N LYS A 117 7.28 -4.00 2.53
CA LYS A 117 7.74 -4.35 3.87
C LYS A 117 8.03 -3.07 4.63
N LEU A 118 7.62 -3.02 5.89
CA LEU A 118 7.90 -1.92 6.79
C LEU A 118 8.89 -2.39 7.86
N ALA A 119 9.83 -1.52 8.20
CA ALA A 119 10.72 -1.78 9.31
C ALA A 119 9.96 -1.76 10.64
N GLY A 120 10.31 -2.69 11.53
CA GLY A 120 9.76 -2.77 12.88
C GLY A 120 10.85 -2.99 13.92
N GLY A 121 10.68 -2.38 15.10
CA GLY A 121 11.58 -2.58 16.24
C GLY A 121 13.04 -2.24 15.91
N GLU A 122 13.93 -3.21 16.10
CA GLU A 122 15.38 -3.10 15.86
C GLU A 122 15.77 -2.95 14.38
N GLN A 123 14.81 -3.13 13.46
CA GLN A 123 15.01 -2.92 12.03
C GLN A 123 14.85 -1.45 11.63
N SER A 124 14.36 -0.59 12.53
CA SER A 124 14.18 0.83 12.26
C SER A 124 15.51 1.51 11.97
N ALA A 125 15.57 2.28 10.89
CA ALA A 125 16.71 3.16 10.61
C ALA A 125 16.95 4.13 11.77
N PRO A 126 18.19 4.56 12.00
CA PRO A 126 18.47 5.72 12.84
C PRO A 126 17.72 6.95 12.31
N ALA A 127 17.56 7.96 13.17
CA ALA A 127 17.01 9.24 12.73
C ALA A 127 17.85 9.83 11.57
N LYS A 128 17.19 10.54 10.64
CA LYS A 128 17.79 11.09 9.41
C LYS A 128 19.12 11.84 9.62
N PRO A 129 19.32 12.67 10.67
CA PRO A 129 20.62 13.28 10.94
C PRO A 129 21.74 12.26 11.20
N LYS A 130 21.43 11.17 11.91
CA LYS A 130 22.40 10.12 12.21
C LYS A 130 22.73 9.28 10.98
N VAL A 131 21.75 9.03 10.11
CA VAL A 131 21.99 8.38 8.81
C VAL A 131 22.99 9.20 7.98
N LYS A 132 22.78 10.51 7.88
CA LYS A 132 23.71 11.41 7.16
C LYS A 132 25.13 11.35 7.72
N GLU A 133 25.27 11.35 9.05
CA GLU A 133 26.57 11.25 9.73
C GLU A 133 27.28 9.94 9.38
N ILE A 134 26.57 8.81 9.42
CA ILE A 134 27.11 7.48 9.10
C ILE A 134 27.57 7.41 7.63
N ILE A 135 26.76 7.92 6.69
CA ILE A 135 27.10 7.96 5.25
C ILE A 135 28.30 8.88 5.00
N LEU A 136 28.29 10.10 5.54
CA LEU A 136 29.40 11.05 5.37
C LEU A 136 30.70 10.51 5.97
N LYS A 137 30.64 9.83 7.12
CA LYS A 137 31.80 9.17 7.70
C LYS A 137 32.35 8.10 6.74
N ALA A 138 31.49 7.21 6.25
CA ALA A 138 31.92 6.15 5.33
C ALA A 138 32.54 6.69 4.03
N LEU A 139 31.97 7.76 3.46
CA LEU A 139 32.52 8.43 2.27
C LEU A 139 33.92 9.00 2.54
N ASN A 140 34.07 9.77 3.62
CA ASN A 140 35.34 10.41 3.94
C ASN A 140 36.41 9.39 4.35
N ASP A 141 36.03 8.29 5.00
CA ASP A 141 36.94 7.18 5.28
C ASP A 141 37.38 6.46 3.98
N LYS A 142 36.45 6.22 3.04
CA LYS A 142 36.75 5.52 1.77
C LYS A 142 37.65 6.33 0.83
N TYR A 143 37.47 7.65 0.77
CA TYR A 143 38.20 8.56 -0.12
C TYR A 143 39.16 9.47 0.64
N THR A 144 39.68 8.99 1.77
CA THR A 144 40.62 9.76 2.60
C THR A 144 41.82 10.21 1.78
N GLY A 145 42.13 11.51 1.85
CA GLY A 145 43.26 12.11 1.14
C GLY A 145 42.98 12.49 -0.31
N GLU A 146 41.82 12.14 -0.86
CA GLU A 146 41.42 12.51 -2.22
C GLU A 146 40.30 13.56 -2.19
N TYR A 147 39.26 13.30 -1.41
CA TYR A 147 38.06 14.11 -1.38
C TYR A 147 37.54 14.33 0.05
N THR A 148 36.90 15.46 0.27
CA THR A 148 36.05 15.70 1.43
C THR A 148 34.61 15.87 0.97
N PHE A 149 33.71 15.09 1.57
CA PHE A 149 32.27 15.13 1.31
C PHE A 149 31.53 15.86 2.42
N SER A 150 30.57 16.71 2.05
CA SER A 150 29.75 17.50 2.98
C SER A 150 28.35 17.80 2.44
N ASP A 151 27.52 18.49 3.25
CA ASP A 151 26.19 18.99 2.87
C ASP A 151 25.20 17.93 2.34
N LEU A 152 25.32 16.68 2.81
CA LEU A 152 24.48 15.57 2.37
C LEU A 152 22.98 15.83 2.64
N LYS A 153 22.19 15.77 1.57
CA LYS A 153 20.73 15.75 1.57
C LYS A 153 20.28 14.40 1.03
N ILE A 154 19.40 13.72 1.75
CA ILE A 154 18.87 12.40 1.38
C ILE A 154 17.35 12.39 1.50
N ASP A 155 16.69 11.50 0.78
CA ASP A 155 15.29 11.13 0.97
C ASP A 155 15.03 10.43 2.32
N ASP A 156 13.86 9.84 2.50
CA ASP A 156 13.48 9.15 3.74
C ASP A 156 13.96 7.69 3.79
N GLY A 157 14.54 7.20 2.69
CA GLY A 157 15.05 5.85 2.54
C GLY A 157 13.97 4.81 2.28
N GLU A 158 14.28 3.87 1.40
CA GLU A 158 13.45 2.71 1.12
C GLU A 158 13.95 1.50 1.92
N PHE A 159 13.08 0.91 2.74
CA PHE A 159 13.41 -0.28 3.52
C PHE A 159 13.40 -1.53 2.64
N GLY A 160 14.44 -2.35 2.78
CA GLY A 160 14.49 -3.68 2.22
C GLY A 160 14.93 -4.72 3.25
N SER A 161 14.50 -5.96 3.05
CA SER A 161 14.92 -7.08 3.90
C SER A 161 14.89 -8.42 3.17
N SER A 162 15.87 -9.26 3.50
CA SER A 162 15.99 -10.64 3.03
C SER A 162 16.53 -11.52 4.17
N GLY A 163 15.68 -12.40 4.70
CA GLY A 163 15.99 -13.16 5.91
C GLY A 163 16.19 -12.23 7.12
N GLU A 164 17.31 -12.39 7.81
CA GLU A 164 17.71 -11.56 8.96
C GLU A 164 18.42 -10.26 8.55
N ARG A 165 18.83 -10.14 7.29
CA ARG A 165 19.47 -8.93 6.77
C ARG A 165 18.42 -7.90 6.40
N PHE A 166 18.67 -6.67 6.79
CA PHE A 166 17.84 -5.53 6.43
C PHE A 166 18.71 -4.33 6.09
N TRP A 167 18.16 -3.50 5.21
CA TRP A 167 18.84 -2.34 4.68
C TRP A 167 17.87 -1.21 4.42
N TYR A 168 18.44 -0.01 4.31
CA TYR A 168 17.75 1.15 3.79
C TYR A 168 18.56 1.73 2.64
N ARG A 169 17.90 1.93 1.51
CA ARG A 169 18.49 2.58 0.34
C ARG A 169 18.07 4.04 0.34
N TYR A 170 19.04 4.94 0.24
CA TYR A 170 18.83 6.38 0.20
C TYR A 170 19.35 6.94 -1.11
N GLN A 171 18.60 7.87 -1.69
CA GLN A 171 19.08 8.73 -2.75
C GLN A 171 19.30 10.14 -2.24
N GLY A 172 20.33 10.81 -2.76
CA GLY A 172 20.69 12.13 -2.28
C GLY A 172 21.73 12.89 -3.07
N ASP A 173 21.89 14.15 -2.65
CA ASP A 173 22.86 15.08 -3.20
C ASP A 173 23.86 15.49 -2.12
N MET A 174 25.11 15.72 -2.51
CA MET A 174 26.18 16.14 -1.61
C MET A 174 27.20 17.03 -2.32
N LYS A 175 28.02 17.73 -1.53
CA LYS A 175 29.19 18.43 -2.05
C LYS A 175 30.43 17.58 -1.90
N ARG A 176 31.27 17.58 -2.93
CA ARG A 176 32.62 17.00 -2.94
C ARG A 176 33.62 18.13 -3.11
N LYS A 177 34.64 18.18 -2.27
CA LYS A 177 35.80 19.06 -2.43
C LYS A 177 37.06 18.21 -2.63
N ALA A 178 37.80 18.45 -3.70
CA ALA A 178 39.08 17.81 -3.94
C ALA A 178 40.22 18.54 -3.22
N THR A 179 41.38 17.88 -3.13
CA THR A 179 42.58 18.42 -2.47
C THR A 179 43.14 19.68 -3.13
N ASP A 180 42.92 19.84 -4.44
CA ASP A 180 43.29 21.05 -5.20
C ASP A 180 42.36 22.25 -4.93
N GLY A 181 41.32 22.05 -4.12
CA GLY A 181 40.34 23.07 -3.76
C GLY A 181 39.12 23.15 -4.66
N SER A 182 39.08 22.39 -5.77
CA SER A 182 37.90 22.29 -6.63
C SER A 182 36.71 21.69 -5.88
N ALA A 183 35.51 22.20 -6.17
CA ALA A 183 34.28 21.79 -5.49
C ALA A 183 33.18 21.50 -6.51
N ASN A 184 32.59 20.31 -6.39
CA ASN A 184 31.49 19.86 -7.24
C ASN A 184 30.27 19.47 -6.39
N THR A 185 29.10 19.56 -6.99
CA THR A 185 27.89 18.95 -6.46
C THR A 185 27.72 17.58 -7.11
N CYS A 186 27.62 16.55 -6.27
CA CYS A 186 27.27 15.20 -6.64
C CYS A 186 25.76 15.05 -6.52
N SER A 187 25.10 14.75 -7.64
CA SER A 187 23.65 14.59 -7.69
C SER A 187 23.25 13.15 -7.97
N ASP A 188 22.12 12.71 -7.42
CA ASP A 188 21.60 11.35 -7.58
C ASP A 188 22.58 10.28 -7.05
N SER A 189 23.22 10.57 -5.92
CA SER A 189 24.07 9.60 -5.22
C SER A 189 23.21 8.54 -4.55
N ASP A 190 23.69 7.31 -4.51
CA ASP A 190 22.96 6.15 -4.01
C ASP A 190 23.75 5.45 -2.92
N PHE A 191 23.13 5.32 -1.76
CA PHE A 191 23.73 4.77 -0.55
C PHE A 191 22.82 3.69 0.02
N THR A 192 23.41 2.58 0.45
CA THR A 192 22.69 1.56 1.21
C THR A 192 23.29 1.46 2.60
N ILE A 193 22.51 1.71 3.65
CA ILE A 193 22.92 1.36 5.01
C ILE A 193 22.33 0.00 5.36
N GLN A 194 23.10 -0.87 6.00
CA GLN A 194 22.65 -2.23 6.30
C GLN A 194 23.20 -2.76 7.62
N LYS A 195 22.44 -3.69 8.20
CA LYS A 195 22.85 -4.53 9.33
C LYS A 195 22.84 -6.00 8.93
N LEU A 196 23.87 -6.73 9.32
CA LEU A 196 23.95 -8.18 9.10
C LEU A 196 23.00 -8.94 10.05
N ASN A 197 22.80 -8.41 11.25
CA ASN A 197 21.84 -8.84 12.26
C ASN A 197 21.49 -7.64 13.16
N PRO A 198 20.43 -7.70 13.99
CA PRO A 198 19.99 -6.55 14.78
C PRO A 198 21.05 -5.97 15.72
N SER A 199 21.96 -6.81 16.22
CA SER A 199 23.04 -6.46 17.14
C SER A 199 24.30 -5.87 16.49
N SER A 200 24.39 -5.91 15.15
CA SER A 200 25.54 -5.38 14.40
C SER A 200 25.49 -3.87 14.30
N ASP A 201 26.65 -3.24 14.10
CA ASP A 201 26.73 -1.84 13.69
C ASP A 201 26.18 -1.63 12.28
N TRP A 202 25.69 -0.41 12.02
CA TRP A 202 25.30 0.00 10.68
C TRP A 202 26.54 0.13 9.80
N THR A 203 26.51 -0.55 8.66
CA THR A 203 27.53 -0.42 7.62
C THR A 203 26.94 0.32 6.43
N VAL A 204 27.79 1.00 5.66
CA VAL A 204 27.39 1.75 4.46
C VAL A 204 28.02 1.11 3.24
N ASP A 205 27.19 0.79 2.27
CA ASP A 205 27.60 0.53 0.91
C ASP A 205 27.33 1.79 0.05
N ILE A 206 28.32 2.19 -0.73
CA ILE A 206 28.26 3.37 -1.60
C ILE A 206 28.04 2.82 -3.01
N THR A 207 26.77 2.69 -3.40
CA THR A 207 26.35 2.12 -4.68
C THR A 207 26.78 3.01 -5.85
N SER A 208 26.63 4.33 -5.69
CA SER A 208 26.98 5.32 -6.70
C SER A 208 27.23 6.69 -6.07
N LEU A 209 28.25 7.40 -6.55
CA LEU A 209 28.47 8.81 -6.22
C LEU A 209 27.63 9.77 -7.08
N GLY A 210 26.88 9.25 -8.06
CA GLY A 210 26.01 10.06 -8.89
C GLY A 210 26.73 10.93 -9.93
N ARG A 211 25.96 11.82 -10.56
CA ARG A 211 26.43 12.72 -11.62
C ARG A 211 27.20 13.91 -11.03
N GLY A 212 28.20 14.40 -11.76
CA GLY A 212 29.02 15.55 -11.35
C GLY A 212 30.06 15.25 -10.26
N CYS A 213 30.17 14.00 -9.81
CA CYS A 213 31.03 13.62 -8.69
C CYS A 213 32.45 13.21 -9.07
N TYR A 214 32.72 12.99 -10.36
CA TYR A 214 34.05 12.71 -10.90
C TYR A 214 34.56 13.94 -11.63
#